data_AF-A0AB33ID77-F1
#
_entry.id   AF-A0AB33ID77-F1
#
_cell.length_a   1.000
_cell.length_b   1.000
_cell.length_c   1.000
_cell.angle_alpha   90.00
_cell.angle_beta   90.00
_cell.angle_gamma   90.00
#
_symmetry.space_group_name_H-M   'P 1'
#
loop_
_entity.id
_entity.type
_entity.pdbx_description
1 polymer ?
#
loop_
_entity_poly.entity_id
_entity_poly.type
_entity_poly.pdbx_seq_one_letter_code
_entity_poly.pdbx_strand_id
1 'polypeptide(L)'
;MTIYNLNSQNSSLHTSSSSFSKNGTNYINVNASGTSIYLDSIQASSSGTQVYINQSNNAEFNIEIGSGNISSDSTVVYNKASNITIINYDTTDGRSISFRITGDLLNLGPSIESGSHYVQKNLTDVVPQSGGYYEITACFLAGTLISTASGDVRVEDIREGDLLNTWSDASGAPVARKVVWAGKSHAVVRPLPHEDEAGYPVRVLKDAIAPAVPAQDMLVTAEHCLYLDGGFVPVRMLVNGRSIFYDRSILSYDYYHIETESHAIIMADGVLTESYLDTGDRHSFRQIAGAARIGSRGLQWETDAAAPLKTDRAFVEPIYRRIEARAIDGDVPMHAVEPVLTQDADLHLVTENGQIIRESRQVDGYTAFRLPSGVKSVRIVSRTSRPSDVMGVFVDDRRSLGVAIGEIKLFDSGKPYVLTSHLTETELSGWQCRDAEGARWTDGNAFLSFEEHETGAFAQLAMQVLAGGPYRLADAAGADEVQSA
;
A
#
# COMPACT_ATOMS: atom_id res chain seq x y z
N MET A 1 -29.35 -2.16 18.90
CA MET A 1 -28.95 -0.82 18.44
C MET A 1 -27.61 -0.52 19.08
N THR A 2 -26.57 -0.42 18.27
CA THR A 2 -25.21 -0.09 18.71
C THR A 2 -24.88 1.30 18.17
N ILE A 3 -24.31 2.20 18.99
CA ILE A 3 -23.96 3.56 18.59
C ILE A 3 -22.52 3.86 19.03
N TYR A 4 -21.68 4.24 18.08
CA TYR A 4 -20.34 4.76 18.31
C TYR A 4 -20.31 6.26 18.02
N ASN A 5 -19.71 7.07 18.90
CA ASN A 5 -19.56 8.52 18.70
C ASN A 5 -18.07 8.88 18.69
N LEU A 6 -17.59 9.37 17.56
CA LEU A 6 -16.20 9.73 17.31
C LEU A 6 -16.10 11.26 17.25
N ASN A 7 -15.75 11.85 18.39
CA ASN A 7 -15.85 13.30 18.62
C ASN A 7 -14.50 14.03 18.59
N SER A 8 -13.38 13.31 18.62
CA SER A 8 -12.03 13.89 18.63
C SER A 8 -11.39 13.79 17.26
N GLN A 9 -10.63 14.82 16.88
CA GLN A 9 -9.78 14.80 15.69
C GLN A 9 -8.83 13.60 15.77
N ASN A 10 -8.59 12.93 14.64
CA ASN A 10 -7.69 11.78 14.55
C ASN A 10 -8.07 10.58 15.46
N SER A 11 -9.36 10.38 15.73
CA SER A 11 -9.82 9.24 16.52
C SER A 11 -9.82 7.94 15.71
N SER A 12 -9.54 6.80 16.35
CA SER A 12 -9.73 5.49 15.73
C SER A 12 -10.82 4.68 16.43
N LEU A 13 -11.62 3.97 15.64
CA LEU A 13 -12.56 2.96 16.10
C LEU A 13 -12.12 1.60 15.58
N HIS A 14 -11.61 0.76 16.46
CA HIS A 14 -11.34 -0.65 16.15
C HIS A 14 -12.52 -1.49 16.60
N THR A 15 -13.16 -2.18 15.68
CA THR A 15 -14.29 -3.05 16.01
C THR A 15 -14.35 -4.24 15.06
N SER A 16 -14.88 -5.36 15.52
CA SER A 16 -15.17 -6.49 14.63
C SER A 16 -16.61 -6.39 14.11
N SER A 17 -16.90 -7.04 12.99
CA SER A 17 -18.29 -7.18 12.52
C SER A 17 -19.21 -7.92 13.51
N SER A 18 -18.65 -8.72 14.43
CA SER A 18 -19.41 -9.40 15.48
C SER A 18 -19.92 -8.45 16.57
N SER A 19 -19.33 -7.26 16.68
CA SER A 19 -19.76 -6.20 17.60
C SER A 19 -21.02 -5.46 17.13
N PHE A 20 -21.44 -5.66 15.88
CA PHE A 20 -22.67 -5.07 15.35
C PHE A 20 -23.88 -5.94 15.66
N SER A 21 -24.99 -5.30 16.01
CA SER A 21 -26.24 -6.01 16.22
C SER A 21 -26.76 -6.62 14.91
N LYS A 22 -26.85 -7.95 14.88
CA LYS A 22 -27.43 -8.72 13.77
C LYS A 22 -28.88 -8.29 13.56
N ASN A 23 -29.25 -7.90 12.34
CA ASN A 23 -30.57 -7.37 11.98
C ASN A 23 -31.04 -6.13 12.77
N GLY A 24 -30.14 -5.45 13.49
CA GLY A 24 -30.41 -4.21 14.21
C GLY A 24 -29.78 -3.01 13.53
N THR A 25 -30.28 -1.81 13.84
CA THR A 25 -29.68 -0.56 13.33
C THR A 25 -28.41 -0.22 14.12
N ASN A 26 -27.28 -0.13 13.42
CA ASN A 26 -25.98 0.25 13.99
C ASN A 26 -25.59 1.63 13.49
N TYR A 27 -25.09 2.50 14.36
CA TYR A 27 -24.70 3.87 14.03
C TYR A 27 -23.25 4.16 14.39
N ILE A 28 -22.54 4.85 13.51
CA ILE A 28 -21.24 5.47 13.78
C ILE A 28 -21.39 6.94 13.44
N ASN A 29 -21.29 7.81 14.45
CA ASN A 29 -21.34 9.25 14.27
C ASN A 29 -19.91 9.79 14.25
N VAL A 30 -19.50 10.32 13.09
CA VAL A 30 -18.20 10.95 12.87
C VAL A 30 -18.37 12.45 12.99
N ASN A 31 -17.86 13.02 14.09
CA ASN A 31 -18.02 14.43 14.42
C ASN A 31 -16.74 15.27 14.28
N ALA A 32 -15.60 14.64 13.95
CA ALA A 32 -14.30 15.29 13.76
C ALA A 32 -13.50 14.61 12.64
N SER A 33 -12.72 15.40 11.90
CA SER A 33 -11.91 14.93 10.77
C SER A 33 -10.71 14.08 11.21
N GLY A 34 -10.13 13.34 10.26
CA GLY A 34 -9.00 12.43 10.49
C GLY A 34 -9.41 11.14 11.20
N THR A 35 -10.70 10.85 11.29
CA THR A 35 -11.20 9.68 12.02
C THR A 35 -10.99 8.41 11.19
N SER A 36 -10.50 7.33 11.78
CA SER A 36 -10.35 6.02 11.12
C SER A 36 -11.26 4.98 11.75
N ILE A 37 -12.07 4.30 10.95
CA ILE A 37 -12.93 3.19 11.38
C ILE A 37 -12.30 1.91 10.82
N TYR A 38 -11.79 1.06 11.70
CA TYR A 38 -11.16 -0.19 11.37
C TYR A 38 -12.06 -1.38 11.72
N LEU A 39 -12.25 -2.25 10.75
CA LEU A 39 -13.03 -3.47 10.88
C LEU A 39 -12.16 -4.71 10.78
N ASP A 40 -11.77 -5.28 11.92
CA ASP A 40 -10.74 -6.35 11.98
C ASP A 40 -11.09 -7.58 11.13
N SER A 41 -12.38 -7.91 11.00
CA SER A 41 -12.86 -8.98 10.13
C SER A 41 -14.37 -8.95 9.92
N ILE A 42 -14.81 -9.46 8.76
CA ILE A 42 -16.21 -9.81 8.49
C ILE A 42 -16.43 -11.28 8.88
N GLN A 43 -17.12 -11.52 10.01
CA GLN A 43 -17.34 -12.84 10.60
C GLN A 43 -18.70 -13.42 10.15
N ALA A 44 -18.80 -14.76 10.13
CA ALA A 44 -19.87 -15.55 9.53
C ALA A 44 -21.32 -15.31 10.03
N SER A 45 -21.54 -14.47 11.05
CA SER A 45 -22.86 -14.14 11.60
C SER A 45 -23.53 -12.89 10.98
N SER A 46 -22.86 -12.18 10.06
CA SER A 46 -23.15 -10.79 9.66
C SER A 46 -24.12 -10.58 8.48
N SER A 47 -24.61 -11.63 7.81
CA SER A 47 -25.48 -11.48 6.63
C SER A 47 -26.68 -10.56 6.89
N GLY A 48 -26.80 -9.47 6.13
CA GLY A 48 -27.89 -8.49 6.25
C GLY A 48 -27.67 -7.39 7.30
N THR A 49 -26.45 -7.25 7.82
CA THR A 49 -26.11 -6.18 8.78
C THR A 49 -25.99 -4.84 8.06
N GLN A 50 -26.69 -3.82 8.57
CA GLN A 50 -26.57 -2.44 8.10
C GLN A 50 -25.88 -1.57 9.15
N VAL A 51 -24.88 -0.82 8.71
CA VAL A 51 -24.16 0.18 9.51
C VAL A 51 -24.40 1.56 8.90
N TYR A 52 -24.93 2.47 9.70
CA TYR A 52 -25.21 3.85 9.32
C TYR A 52 -24.07 4.73 9.80
N ILE A 53 -23.36 5.36 8.89
CA ILE A 53 -22.30 6.32 9.22
C ILE A 53 -22.84 7.71 8.97
N ASN A 54 -23.01 8.46 10.05
CA ASN A 54 -23.45 9.84 10.01
C ASN A 54 -22.23 10.74 10.18
N GLN A 55 -21.97 11.58 9.18
CA GLN A 55 -20.91 12.57 9.20
C GLN A 55 -21.50 13.93 9.57
N SER A 56 -20.86 14.65 10.48
CA SER A 56 -21.16 16.08 10.71
C SER A 56 -20.07 16.96 10.08
N ASN A 57 -20.46 18.15 9.60
CA ASN A 57 -19.54 19.18 9.08
C ASN A 57 -18.56 18.73 7.97
N ASN A 58 -18.92 17.73 7.16
CA ASN A 58 -18.01 17.10 6.19
C ASN A 58 -16.69 16.60 6.83
N ALA A 59 -16.74 16.11 8.07
CA ALA A 59 -15.59 15.52 8.77
C ALA A 59 -14.98 14.34 8.00
N GLU A 60 -13.72 14.44 7.60
CA GLU A 60 -13.05 13.40 6.79
C GLU A 60 -12.80 12.14 7.64
N PHE A 61 -13.11 10.96 7.07
CA PHE A 61 -12.88 9.69 7.76
C PHE A 61 -12.53 8.55 6.80
N ASN A 62 -11.83 7.55 7.33
CA ASN A 62 -11.45 6.34 6.62
C ASN A 62 -12.27 5.14 7.12
N ILE A 63 -12.59 4.22 6.22
CA ILE A 63 -13.07 2.89 6.58
C ILE A 63 -12.05 1.90 6.03
N GLU A 64 -11.51 1.07 6.90
CA GLU A 64 -10.59 0.01 6.53
C GLU A 64 -11.18 -1.33 6.99
N ILE A 65 -11.10 -2.34 6.13
CA ILE A 65 -11.60 -3.68 6.42
C ILE A 65 -10.40 -4.61 6.41
N GLY A 66 -10.09 -5.16 7.58
CA GLY A 66 -9.06 -6.19 7.75
C GLY A 66 -9.36 -7.40 6.88
N SER A 67 -8.30 -8.09 6.45
CA SER A 67 -8.30 -9.20 5.49
C SER A 67 -9.42 -10.22 5.75
N GLY A 68 -10.53 -10.07 5.03
CA GLY A 68 -11.65 -11.02 4.98
C GLY A 68 -11.77 -11.63 3.59
N ASN A 69 -12.50 -12.73 3.47
CA ASN A 69 -12.83 -13.36 2.19
C ASN A 69 -13.81 -12.48 1.38
N ILE A 70 -13.40 -11.30 0.92
CA ILE A 70 -14.25 -10.38 0.15
C ILE A 70 -14.43 -10.96 -1.27
N SER A 71 -15.68 -11.02 -1.72
CA SER A 71 -16.05 -11.41 -3.08
C SER A 71 -15.85 -10.25 -4.04
N SER A 72 -15.50 -10.58 -5.29
CA SER A 72 -15.55 -9.69 -6.45
C SER A 72 -16.93 -9.02 -6.64
N ASP A 73 -18.00 -9.61 -6.11
CA ASP A 73 -19.35 -9.06 -6.24
C ASP A 73 -19.63 -7.81 -5.40
N SER A 74 -18.72 -7.40 -4.51
CA SER A 74 -18.85 -6.20 -3.68
C SER A 74 -19.11 -4.94 -4.52
N THR A 75 -20.00 -4.05 -4.05
CA THR A 75 -20.48 -2.88 -4.82
C THR A 75 -20.51 -1.55 -4.07
N VAL A 76 -20.23 -0.44 -4.77
CA VAL A 76 -20.51 0.93 -4.27
C VAL A 76 -21.64 1.50 -5.09
N VAL A 77 -22.65 2.04 -4.41
CA VAL A 77 -23.81 2.70 -5.01
C VAL A 77 -23.95 4.12 -4.48
N TYR A 78 -23.84 5.12 -5.36
CA TYR A 78 -24.16 6.51 -5.00
C TYR A 78 -25.55 6.92 -5.53
N ASN A 79 -26.37 7.51 -4.66
CA ASN A 79 -27.67 8.08 -4.99
C ASN A 79 -27.64 9.61 -4.79
N LYS A 80 -27.65 10.35 -5.90
CA LYS A 80 -27.62 11.81 -5.92
C LYS A 80 -28.86 12.46 -5.32
N ALA A 81 -30.04 11.84 -5.46
CA ALA A 81 -31.30 12.42 -4.96
C ALA A 81 -31.38 12.43 -3.43
N SER A 82 -30.84 11.40 -2.78
CA SER A 82 -30.78 11.32 -1.32
C SER A 82 -29.43 11.79 -0.74
N ASN A 83 -28.44 12.07 -1.58
CA ASN A 83 -27.05 12.34 -1.20
C ASN A 83 -26.51 11.25 -0.25
N ILE A 84 -26.61 10.00 -0.68
CA ILE A 84 -26.20 8.82 0.11
C ILE A 84 -25.33 7.92 -0.75
N THR A 85 -24.20 7.52 -0.19
CA THR A 85 -23.35 6.44 -0.71
C THR A 85 -23.60 5.17 0.09
N ILE A 86 -23.77 4.04 -0.60
CA ILE A 86 -23.94 2.71 -0.02
C ILE A 86 -22.76 1.85 -0.48
N ILE A 87 -22.08 1.21 0.45
CA ILE A 87 -21.00 0.27 0.16
C ILE A 87 -21.43 -1.10 0.64
N ASN A 88 -21.47 -2.06 -0.27
CA ASN A 88 -21.76 -3.46 0.02
C ASN A 88 -20.48 -4.25 -0.12
N TYR A 89 -20.06 -4.88 0.97
CA TYR A 89 -19.02 -5.89 0.94
C TYR A 89 -19.68 -7.25 0.98
N ASP A 90 -19.53 -7.97 -0.12
CA ASP A 90 -19.94 -9.36 -0.23
C ASP A 90 -18.72 -10.23 0.08
N THR A 91 -18.96 -11.42 0.61
CA THR A 91 -17.91 -12.38 0.96
C THR A 91 -18.02 -13.61 0.09
N THR A 92 -16.91 -14.32 -0.15
CA THR A 92 -16.88 -15.52 -1.02
C THR A 92 -17.77 -16.65 -0.52
N ASP A 93 -18.17 -16.60 0.75
CA ASP A 93 -19.09 -17.53 1.38
C ASP A 93 -20.58 -17.10 1.27
N GLY A 94 -20.87 -16.06 0.49
CA GLY A 94 -22.23 -15.63 0.11
C GLY A 94 -22.91 -14.70 1.11
N ARG A 95 -22.18 -14.09 2.05
CA ARG A 95 -22.72 -13.12 3.04
C ARG A 95 -22.38 -11.69 2.67
N SER A 96 -23.13 -10.72 3.21
CA SER A 96 -22.94 -9.30 2.94
C SER A 96 -23.08 -8.39 4.16
N ILE A 97 -22.31 -7.30 4.17
CA ILE A 97 -22.46 -6.15 5.08
C ILE A 97 -22.58 -4.86 4.26
N SER A 98 -23.51 -3.99 4.66
CA SER A 98 -23.75 -2.71 3.97
C SER A 98 -23.45 -1.52 4.88
N PHE A 99 -22.57 -0.63 4.40
CA PHE A 99 -22.37 0.70 4.98
C PHE A 99 -23.22 1.71 4.25
N ARG A 100 -24.03 2.46 4.98
CA ARG A 100 -24.82 3.55 4.45
C ARG A 100 -24.27 4.86 4.99
N ILE A 101 -23.82 5.71 4.09
CA ILE A 101 -23.06 6.91 4.41
C ILE A 101 -23.75 8.12 3.79
N THR A 102 -23.96 9.17 4.58
CA THR A 102 -24.44 10.45 4.04
C THR A 102 -23.30 11.16 3.30
N GLY A 103 -23.57 11.62 2.08
CA GLY A 103 -22.63 12.31 1.23
C GLY A 103 -22.29 11.57 -0.06
N ASP A 104 -21.62 12.30 -0.93
CA ASP A 104 -21.09 11.84 -2.20
C ASP A 104 -19.62 11.47 -2.04
N LEU A 105 -19.39 10.24 -1.60
CA LEU A 105 -18.04 9.76 -1.29
C LEU A 105 -17.20 9.45 -2.52
N LEU A 106 -17.74 9.58 -3.73
CA LEU A 106 -17.01 9.37 -4.98
C LEU A 106 -16.93 10.66 -5.79
N ASN A 107 -17.42 11.77 -5.23
CA ASN A 107 -17.51 13.08 -5.88
C ASN A 107 -18.17 13.02 -7.29
N LEU A 108 -19.20 12.18 -7.46
CA LEU A 108 -19.89 11.93 -8.73
C LEU A 108 -21.12 12.84 -8.94
N GLY A 109 -21.45 13.66 -7.97
CA GLY A 109 -22.54 14.62 -7.96
C GLY A 109 -22.56 15.52 -9.20
N PRO A 110 -21.42 16.00 -9.73
CA PRO A 110 -21.41 16.78 -10.97
C PRO A 110 -21.69 15.93 -12.23
N SER A 111 -21.37 14.64 -12.21
CA SER A 111 -21.35 13.75 -13.39
C SER A 111 -22.59 12.86 -13.54
N ILE A 112 -23.45 12.80 -12.51
CA ILE A 112 -24.66 11.95 -12.51
C ILE A 112 -25.92 12.82 -12.52
N GLU A 113 -26.93 12.45 -13.31
CA GLU A 113 -28.22 13.14 -13.33
C GLU A 113 -29.03 12.91 -12.04
N SER A 114 -29.85 13.89 -11.66
CA SER A 114 -30.71 13.75 -10.48
C SER A 114 -31.68 12.58 -10.66
N GLY A 115 -31.67 11.62 -9.72
CA GLY A 115 -32.46 10.39 -9.80
C GLY A 115 -31.73 9.19 -10.43
N SER A 116 -30.48 9.36 -10.88
CA SER A 116 -29.63 8.27 -11.37
C SER A 116 -28.78 7.64 -10.25
N HIS A 117 -28.36 6.39 -10.48
CA HIS A 117 -27.47 5.62 -9.61
C HIS A 117 -26.16 5.29 -10.33
N TYR A 118 -25.04 5.39 -9.62
CA TYR A 118 -23.76 4.86 -10.08
C TYR A 118 -23.44 3.58 -9.32
N VAL A 119 -22.95 2.55 -10.01
CA VAL A 119 -22.59 1.25 -9.43
C VAL A 119 -21.18 0.85 -9.88
N GLN A 120 -20.27 0.67 -8.93
CA GLN A 120 -18.96 0.05 -9.16
C GLN A 120 -18.95 -1.36 -8.55
N LYS A 121 -18.29 -2.33 -9.21
CA LYS A 121 -18.12 -3.71 -8.73
C LYS A 121 -16.63 -4.01 -8.46
N ASN A 122 -16.33 -5.11 -7.77
CA ASN A 122 -14.98 -5.57 -7.42
C ASN A 122 -14.23 -4.64 -6.45
N LEU A 123 -14.81 -4.39 -5.28
CA LEU A 123 -14.18 -3.56 -4.25
C LEU A 123 -13.31 -4.41 -3.34
N THR A 124 -12.02 -4.13 -3.30
CA THR A 124 -11.11 -4.64 -2.27
C THR A 124 -10.87 -3.60 -1.16
N ASP A 125 -11.15 -2.32 -1.42
CA ASP A 125 -11.12 -1.22 -0.44
C ASP A 125 -12.12 -0.12 -0.84
N VAL A 126 -12.84 0.45 0.14
CA VAL A 126 -13.60 1.69 -0.04
C VAL A 126 -13.25 2.67 1.05
N VAL A 127 -12.44 3.66 0.67
CA VAL A 127 -12.16 4.84 1.47
C VAL A 127 -13.13 5.95 1.05
N PRO A 128 -13.88 6.56 2.00
CA PRO A 128 -14.69 7.74 1.73
C PRO A 128 -13.85 8.83 1.06
N GLN A 129 -14.12 9.21 -0.21
CA GLN A 129 -13.36 10.27 -0.87
C GLN A 129 -13.76 11.65 -0.34
N SER A 130 -13.18 12.00 0.79
CA SER A 130 -12.72 13.35 1.07
C SER A 130 -11.22 13.24 1.34
N GLY A 131 -10.44 13.25 0.26
CA GLY A 131 -9.02 12.87 0.25
C GLY A 131 -8.83 11.60 -0.57
N GLY A 132 -8.42 11.75 -1.84
CA GLY A 132 -8.42 10.66 -2.81
C GLY A 132 -7.57 9.45 -2.39
N TYR A 133 -8.14 8.26 -2.52
CA TYR A 133 -7.39 7.00 -2.61
C TYR A 133 -7.08 6.77 -4.09
N TYR A 134 -5.95 7.32 -4.49
CA TYR A 134 -5.05 6.75 -5.49
C TYR A 134 -3.69 6.81 -4.81
N GLU A 135 -2.73 5.95 -5.18
CA GLU A 135 -1.32 6.08 -4.79
C GLU A 135 -0.99 7.56 -4.58
N ILE A 136 -0.40 7.93 -3.44
CA ILE A 136 0.20 9.26 -3.34
C ILE A 136 1.31 9.23 -4.38
N THR A 137 0.97 9.66 -5.60
CA THR A 137 1.84 9.64 -6.77
C THR A 137 3.00 10.61 -6.51
N ALA A 138 3.95 10.71 -7.42
CA ALA A 138 5.13 11.55 -7.22
C ALA A 138 4.79 13.05 -7.02
N CYS A 139 4.87 13.58 -5.79
CA CYS A 139 4.54 14.99 -5.48
C CYS A 139 5.63 15.72 -4.70
N PHE A 140 5.59 17.06 -4.79
CA PHE A 140 6.32 17.99 -3.94
C PHE A 140 5.44 18.49 -2.80
N LEU A 141 6.04 18.77 -1.64
CA LEU A 141 5.35 19.48 -0.56
C LEU A 141 5.50 21.00 -0.72
N ALA A 142 4.59 21.75 -0.07
CA ALA A 142 4.61 23.21 -0.06
C ALA A 142 5.99 23.77 0.34
N GLY A 143 6.41 24.85 -0.33
CA GLY A 143 7.68 25.52 -0.10
C GLY A 143 8.85 25.04 -0.96
N THR A 144 8.70 23.90 -1.65
CA THR A 144 9.69 23.41 -2.63
C THR A 144 9.92 24.46 -3.72
N LEU A 145 11.19 24.80 -4.01
CA LEU A 145 11.56 25.78 -5.02
C LEU A 145 11.84 25.08 -6.36
N ILE A 146 11.06 25.42 -7.37
CA ILE A 146 11.18 24.88 -8.73
C ILE A 146 11.87 25.91 -9.62
N SER A 147 12.89 25.47 -10.35
CA SER A 147 13.65 26.34 -11.26
C SER A 147 12.83 26.70 -12.51
N THR A 148 12.53 27.99 -12.66
CA THR A 148 11.84 28.54 -13.85
C THR A 148 12.79 29.38 -14.70
N ALA A 149 12.36 29.72 -15.92
CA ALA A 149 13.11 30.62 -16.80
C ALA A 149 13.31 32.03 -16.20
N SER A 150 12.52 32.40 -15.19
CA SER A 150 12.56 33.70 -14.50
C SER A 150 13.19 33.64 -13.10
N GLY A 151 13.75 32.49 -12.72
CA GLY A 151 14.27 32.22 -11.37
C GLY A 151 13.46 31.18 -10.62
N ASP A 152 13.85 30.88 -9.38
CA ASP A 152 13.19 29.84 -8.58
C ASP A 152 11.83 30.33 -8.04
N VAL A 153 10.80 29.51 -8.21
CA VAL A 153 9.41 29.80 -7.79
C VAL A 153 8.93 28.68 -6.89
N ARG A 154 8.19 29.00 -5.83
CA ARG A 154 7.58 27.98 -4.97
C ARG A 154 6.58 27.13 -5.74
N VAL A 155 6.55 25.83 -5.46
CA VAL A 155 5.67 24.89 -6.15
C VAL A 155 4.20 25.29 -6.05
N GLU A 156 3.76 25.84 -4.91
CA GLU A 156 2.40 26.32 -4.70
C GLU A 156 2.04 27.60 -5.48
N ASP A 157 3.04 28.29 -6.03
CA ASP A 157 2.88 29.53 -6.80
C ASP A 157 2.94 29.30 -8.32
N ILE A 158 3.36 28.10 -8.78
CA ILE A 158 3.38 27.74 -10.20
C ILE A 158 1.97 27.67 -10.78
N ARG A 159 1.79 28.19 -12.00
CA ARG A 159 0.53 28.24 -12.74
C ARG A 159 0.67 27.65 -14.14
N GLU A 160 -0.46 27.24 -14.72
CA GLU A 160 -0.50 26.88 -16.15
C GLU A 160 -0.01 28.07 -16.98
N GLY A 161 0.95 27.81 -17.86
CA GLY A 161 1.59 28.84 -18.67
C GLY A 161 2.99 29.23 -18.26
N ASP A 162 3.41 28.93 -17.03
CA ASP A 162 4.78 29.20 -16.58
C ASP A 162 5.80 28.39 -17.39
N LEU A 163 7.01 28.92 -17.50
CA LEU A 163 8.11 28.29 -18.23
C LEU A 163 9.11 27.71 -17.24
N LEU A 164 9.14 26.38 -17.14
CA LEU A 164 10.13 25.67 -16.33
C LEU A 164 11.41 25.44 -17.11
N ASN A 165 12.55 25.53 -16.44
CA ASN A 165 13.77 24.99 -17.00
C ASN A 165 13.67 23.45 -16.94
N THR A 166 13.96 22.80 -18.06
CA THR A 166 13.94 21.34 -18.17
C THR A 166 15.25 20.84 -18.72
N TRP A 167 15.68 19.66 -18.27
CA TRP A 167 16.94 19.04 -18.66
C TRP A 167 16.70 17.82 -19.54
N SER A 168 17.70 17.49 -20.35
CA SER A 168 17.76 16.24 -21.09
C SER A 168 19.20 15.79 -21.22
N ASP A 169 19.44 14.49 -21.27
CA ASP A 169 20.79 13.92 -21.50
C ASP A 169 21.44 14.42 -22.79
N ALA A 170 20.63 14.83 -23.77
CA ALA A 170 21.09 15.30 -25.07
C ALA A 170 21.56 16.76 -25.08
N SER A 171 21.21 17.57 -24.07
CA SER A 171 21.46 19.01 -24.06
C SER A 171 22.18 19.45 -22.79
N GLY A 172 23.41 19.95 -22.92
CA GLY A 172 24.17 20.54 -21.80
C GLY A 172 23.64 21.88 -21.27
N ALA A 173 22.48 22.33 -21.75
CA ALA A 173 21.80 23.55 -21.31
C ALA A 173 20.30 23.26 -21.11
N PRO A 174 19.64 23.91 -20.13
CA PRO A 174 18.21 23.72 -19.90
C PRO A 174 17.37 24.30 -21.04
N VAL A 175 16.26 23.63 -21.34
CA VAL A 175 15.25 24.08 -22.30
C VAL A 175 14.01 24.51 -21.55
N ALA A 176 13.47 25.69 -21.86
CA ALA A 176 12.21 26.15 -21.28
C ALA A 176 11.03 25.32 -21.83
N ARG A 177 10.24 24.70 -20.95
CA ARG A 177 8.97 24.03 -21.31
C ARG A 177 7.82 24.64 -20.55
N LYS A 178 6.66 24.69 -21.20
CA LYS A 178 5.46 25.27 -20.62
C LYS A 178 4.81 24.30 -19.65
N VAL A 179 4.39 24.81 -18.49
CA VAL A 179 3.48 24.11 -17.58
C VAL A 179 2.11 24.04 -18.23
N VAL A 180 1.60 22.82 -18.45
CA VAL A 180 0.25 22.58 -18.98
C VAL A 180 -0.76 22.33 -17.87
N TRP A 181 -0.28 21.99 -16.67
CA TRP A 181 -1.12 21.80 -15.50
C TRP A 181 -0.34 21.87 -14.20
N ALA A 182 -0.99 22.41 -13.17
CA ALA A 182 -0.52 22.37 -11.79
C ALA A 182 -1.68 21.94 -10.87
N GLY A 183 -1.45 20.88 -10.10
CA GLY A 183 -2.45 20.26 -9.23
C GLY A 183 -2.07 20.38 -7.76
N LYS A 184 -3.08 20.55 -6.90
CA LYS A 184 -2.95 20.52 -5.44
C LYS A 184 -3.88 19.45 -4.87
N SER A 185 -3.39 18.74 -3.87
CA SER A 185 -4.21 17.89 -3.02
C SER A 185 -3.68 17.94 -1.58
N HIS A 186 -4.34 17.21 -0.69
CA HIS A 186 -4.05 17.16 0.74
C HIS A 186 -3.93 15.71 1.20
N ALA A 187 -2.88 15.39 1.94
CA ALA A 187 -2.61 14.05 2.44
C ALA A 187 -2.64 14.05 3.97
N VAL A 188 -3.13 12.94 4.53
CA VAL A 188 -3.10 12.64 5.97
C VAL A 188 -2.44 11.27 6.14
N VAL A 189 -1.46 11.20 7.04
CA VAL A 189 -0.70 9.99 7.31
C VAL A 189 -1.57 8.92 7.99
N ARG A 190 -1.37 7.66 7.60
CA ARG A 190 -1.96 6.47 8.21
C ARG A 190 -0.91 5.77 9.10
N PRO A 191 -1.16 5.57 10.40
CA PRO A 191 -0.15 5.03 11.31
C PRO A 191 0.06 3.50 11.24
N LEU A 192 -0.81 2.75 10.55
CA LEU A 192 -0.78 1.28 10.53
C LEU A 192 0.01 0.64 9.36
N PRO A 193 -0.06 1.14 8.12
CA PRO A 193 0.74 0.58 7.03
C PRO A 193 2.24 0.72 7.29
N HIS A 194 3.04 0.01 6.49
CA HIS A 194 4.48 0.24 6.47
C HIS A 194 4.79 1.71 6.14
N GLU A 195 5.93 2.25 6.58
CA GLU A 195 6.23 3.69 6.46
C GLU A 195 6.13 4.23 5.04
N ASP A 196 6.51 3.42 4.06
CA ASP A 196 6.45 3.72 2.63
C ASP A 196 5.02 3.76 2.08
N GLU A 197 4.05 3.19 2.80
CA GLU A 197 2.62 3.14 2.47
C GLU A 197 1.78 4.05 3.38
N ALA A 198 2.32 4.40 4.56
CA ALA A 198 1.69 5.24 5.58
C ALA A 198 1.46 6.68 5.12
N GLY A 199 2.13 7.12 4.05
CA GLY A 199 1.99 8.46 3.50
C GLY A 199 2.82 9.52 4.22
N TYR A 200 3.79 9.14 5.04
CA TYR A 200 4.80 10.07 5.56
C TYR A 200 5.58 10.70 4.40
N PRO A 201 5.83 12.02 4.41
CA PRO A 201 6.71 12.60 3.41
C PRO A 201 8.15 12.14 3.66
N VAL A 202 8.91 11.99 2.59
CA VAL A 202 10.35 11.74 2.66
C VAL A 202 11.07 13.07 2.68
N ARG A 203 11.87 13.29 3.73
CA ARG A 203 12.77 14.42 3.86
C ARG A 203 14.13 14.03 3.31
N VAL A 204 14.62 14.82 2.37
CA VAL A 204 15.99 14.77 1.84
C VAL A 204 16.70 16.00 2.39
N LEU A 205 17.63 15.79 3.34
CA LEU A 205 18.35 16.90 3.96
C LEU A 205 19.18 17.67 2.94
N LYS A 206 19.40 18.95 3.21
CA LYS A 206 20.41 19.74 2.50
C LYS A 206 21.74 18.97 2.46
N ASP A 207 22.46 19.08 1.35
CA ASP A 207 23.76 18.45 1.12
C ASP A 207 23.75 16.90 1.07
N ALA A 208 22.58 16.24 1.12
CA ALA A 208 22.46 14.79 1.21
C ALA A 208 23.04 14.04 0.00
N ILE A 209 22.85 14.56 -1.21
CA ILE A 209 23.24 13.89 -2.47
C ILE A 209 24.63 14.34 -2.89
N ALA A 210 24.88 15.64 -2.87
CA ALA A 210 26.17 16.27 -3.17
C ALA A 210 26.27 17.61 -2.42
N PRO A 211 27.44 18.30 -2.40
CA PRO A 211 27.51 19.64 -1.83
C PRO A 211 26.49 20.58 -2.48
N ALA A 212 25.66 21.23 -1.66
CA ALA A 212 24.52 22.05 -2.04
C ALA A 212 23.43 21.33 -2.86
N VAL A 213 23.34 20.00 -2.77
CA VAL A 213 22.31 19.19 -3.45
C VAL A 213 21.71 18.18 -2.47
N PRO A 214 20.45 18.35 -2.02
CA PRO A 214 19.63 19.56 -2.15
C PRO A 214 20.29 20.84 -1.58
N ALA A 215 19.88 22.01 -2.09
CA ALA A 215 20.31 23.32 -1.62
C ALA A 215 19.64 23.73 -0.29
N GLN A 216 18.48 23.14 0.00
CA GLN A 216 17.74 23.21 1.26
C GLN A 216 17.04 21.86 1.49
N ASP A 217 16.59 21.58 2.72
CA ASP A 217 15.83 20.36 3.00
C ASP A 217 14.60 20.27 2.08
N MET A 218 14.56 19.21 1.28
CA MET A 218 13.49 18.94 0.33
C MET A 218 12.51 17.94 0.94
N LEU A 219 11.21 18.17 0.72
CA LEU A 219 10.13 17.29 1.15
C LEU A 219 9.32 16.83 -0.05
N VAL A 220 9.27 15.52 -0.24
CA VAL A 220 8.59 14.86 -1.37
C VAL A 220 7.85 13.62 -0.88
N THR A 221 6.94 13.09 -1.69
CA THR A 221 6.26 11.83 -1.40
C THR A 221 7.16 10.63 -1.74
N ALA A 222 6.86 9.46 -1.17
CA ALA A 222 7.74 8.28 -1.23
C ALA A 222 8.04 7.76 -2.66
N GLU A 223 7.08 7.92 -3.57
CA GLU A 223 7.18 7.51 -4.97
C GLU A 223 7.79 8.59 -5.88
N HIS A 224 8.07 9.80 -5.37
CA HIS A 224 8.67 10.86 -6.17
C HIS A 224 10.10 10.49 -6.59
N CYS A 225 10.39 10.60 -7.88
CA CYS A 225 11.67 10.20 -8.43
C CYS A 225 12.68 11.35 -8.48
N LEU A 226 13.89 11.06 -8.00
CA LEU A 226 15.07 11.88 -8.24
C LEU A 226 15.76 11.37 -9.51
N TYR A 227 16.24 12.29 -10.33
CA TYR A 227 17.01 11.97 -11.52
C TYR A 227 18.50 11.85 -11.17
N LEU A 228 18.99 10.63 -11.08
CA LEU A 228 20.33 10.29 -10.62
C LEU A 228 20.99 9.32 -11.60
N ASP A 229 22.25 9.58 -11.95
CA ASP A 229 23.09 8.72 -12.80
C ASP A 229 22.39 8.27 -14.11
N GLY A 230 21.56 9.14 -14.70
CA GLY A 230 20.88 8.89 -15.97
C GLY A 230 19.49 8.24 -15.87
N GLY A 231 18.93 8.07 -14.67
CA GLY A 231 17.62 7.45 -14.48
C GLY A 231 16.80 8.06 -13.35
N PHE A 232 15.49 7.86 -13.40
CA PHE A 232 14.58 8.22 -12.33
C PHE A 232 14.59 7.13 -11.25
N VAL A 233 14.93 7.50 -10.02
CA VAL A 233 14.98 6.60 -8.86
C VAL A 233 13.98 7.09 -7.82
N PRO A 234 12.98 6.28 -7.43
CA PRO A 234 12.05 6.65 -6.38
C PRO A 234 12.75 6.92 -5.05
N VAL A 235 12.40 8.02 -4.39
CA VAL A 235 13.11 8.47 -3.19
C VAL A 235 12.99 7.47 -2.02
N ARG A 236 11.92 6.67 -1.91
CA ARG A 236 11.81 5.59 -0.91
C ARG A 236 13.01 4.64 -0.95
N MET A 237 13.54 4.39 -2.15
CA MET A 237 14.63 3.44 -2.35
C MET A 237 15.99 4.01 -1.95
N LEU A 238 16.03 5.29 -1.58
CA LEU A 238 17.19 6.03 -1.13
C LEU A 238 17.14 6.34 0.38
N VAL A 239 16.09 5.92 1.10
CA VAL A 239 15.89 6.16 2.53
C VAL A 239 16.95 5.43 3.37
N ASN A 240 17.97 6.17 3.80
CA ASN A 240 19.08 5.64 4.60
C ASN A 240 18.91 5.86 6.11
N GLY A 241 17.79 6.46 6.53
CA GLY A 241 17.50 6.74 7.94
C GLY A 241 18.38 7.85 8.55
N ARG A 242 19.24 8.50 7.76
CA ARG A 242 20.12 9.60 8.16
C ARG A 242 19.80 10.85 7.34
N SER A 243 20.44 11.01 6.19
CA SER A 243 20.24 12.17 5.32
C SER A 243 18.96 12.10 4.47
N ILE A 244 18.38 10.91 4.33
CA ILE A 244 17.09 10.69 3.66
C ILE A 244 16.23 9.79 4.54
N PHE A 245 15.08 10.28 5.00
CA PHE A 245 14.21 9.57 5.94
C PHE A 245 12.74 9.99 5.86
N TYR A 246 11.85 9.12 6.31
CA TYR A 246 10.43 9.46 6.50
C TYR A 246 10.27 10.41 7.68
N ASP A 247 9.72 11.60 7.44
CA ASP A 247 9.52 12.60 8.49
C ASP A 247 8.24 12.34 9.27
N ARG A 248 8.37 11.57 10.36
CA ARG A 248 7.26 11.22 11.25
C ARG A 248 6.67 12.40 12.03
N SER A 249 7.29 13.58 12.00
CA SER A 249 6.74 14.78 12.62
C SER A 249 5.62 15.43 11.79
N ILE A 250 5.53 15.09 10.50
CA ILE A 250 4.53 15.62 9.58
C ILE A 250 3.44 14.56 9.38
N LEU A 251 2.25 14.81 9.94
CA LEU A 251 1.11 13.89 9.88
C LEU A 251 0.04 14.31 8.86
N SER A 252 0.15 15.52 8.33
CA SER A 252 -0.78 16.07 7.35
C SER A 252 -0.06 17.18 6.57
N TYR A 253 -0.25 17.21 5.25
CA TYR A 253 0.44 18.16 4.38
C TYR A 253 -0.32 18.41 3.07
N ASP A 254 -0.12 19.61 2.52
CA ASP A 254 -0.50 19.93 1.15
C ASP A 254 0.61 19.50 0.19
N TYR A 255 0.21 18.91 -0.93
CA TYR A 255 1.14 18.43 -1.95
C TYR A 255 0.72 18.86 -3.36
N TYR A 256 1.73 18.95 -4.23
CA TYR A 256 1.66 19.65 -5.50
C TYR A 256 2.28 18.83 -6.62
N HIS A 257 1.64 18.88 -7.79
CA HIS A 257 2.13 18.30 -9.04
C HIS A 257 2.24 19.36 -10.11
N ILE A 258 3.23 19.19 -10.98
CA ILE A 258 3.45 20.06 -12.13
C ILE A 258 3.64 19.21 -13.37
N GLU A 259 2.74 19.35 -14.33
CA GLU A 259 2.81 18.68 -15.64
C GLU A 259 3.31 19.69 -16.69
N THR A 260 4.30 19.30 -17.46
CA THR A 260 4.77 20.05 -18.64
C THR A 260 4.21 19.45 -19.93
N GLU A 261 4.39 20.12 -21.08
CA GLU A 261 3.87 19.67 -22.39
C GLU A 261 4.22 18.21 -22.75
N SER A 262 5.35 17.74 -22.25
CA SER A 262 5.80 16.34 -22.21
C SER A 262 6.50 16.09 -20.87
N HIS A 263 6.58 14.83 -20.43
CA HIS A 263 7.33 14.47 -19.24
C HIS A 263 8.76 15.01 -19.35
N ALA A 264 9.27 15.58 -18.26
CA ALA A 264 10.51 16.32 -18.25
C ALA A 264 11.30 16.05 -16.97
N ILE A 265 12.62 16.19 -17.09
CA ILE A 265 13.50 16.35 -15.93
C ILE A 265 13.44 17.83 -15.55
N ILE A 266 13.01 18.14 -14.34
CA ILE A 266 12.95 19.50 -13.78
C ILE A 266 13.93 19.62 -12.61
N MET A 267 14.13 20.82 -12.08
CA MET A 267 14.97 21.03 -10.91
C MET A 267 14.15 21.59 -9.76
N ALA A 268 14.20 20.89 -8.62
CA ALA A 268 13.52 21.22 -7.38
C ALA A 268 14.55 21.27 -6.24
N ASP A 269 14.61 22.39 -5.51
CA ASP A 269 15.58 22.62 -4.41
C ASP A 269 17.04 22.30 -4.79
N GLY A 270 17.41 22.52 -6.07
CA GLY A 270 18.74 22.22 -6.60
C GLY A 270 18.98 20.75 -6.98
N VAL A 271 17.97 19.89 -6.89
CA VAL A 271 18.00 18.47 -7.29
C VAL A 271 17.26 18.29 -8.61
N LEU A 272 17.80 17.49 -9.54
CA LEU A 272 17.05 17.07 -10.72
C LEU A 272 16.01 16.02 -10.33
N THR A 273 14.76 16.23 -10.71
CA THR A 273 13.61 15.37 -10.37
C THR A 273 12.68 15.23 -11.57
N GLU A 274 11.62 14.43 -11.42
CA GLU A 274 10.58 14.31 -12.43
C GLU A 274 9.54 15.44 -12.37
N SER A 275 8.99 15.80 -13.53
CA SER A 275 7.66 16.41 -13.63
C SER A 275 6.56 15.36 -13.46
N TYR A 276 5.30 15.75 -13.32
CA TYR A 276 4.20 14.78 -13.29
C TYR A 276 4.02 14.06 -14.64
N LEU A 277 4.02 12.72 -14.63
CA LEU A 277 3.61 11.87 -15.74
C LEU A 277 2.13 11.47 -15.55
N ASP A 278 1.26 11.88 -16.47
CA ASP A 278 -0.18 11.57 -16.40
C ASP A 278 -0.48 10.12 -16.84
N THR A 279 -0.23 9.18 -15.94
CA THR A 279 -0.52 7.73 -16.09
C THR A 279 -2.01 7.39 -15.98
N GLY A 280 -2.88 8.37 -15.70
CA GLY A 280 -4.31 8.13 -15.48
C GLY A 280 -4.87 8.77 -14.21
N ASP A 281 -4.01 9.15 -13.27
CA ASP A 281 -4.40 9.47 -11.88
C ASP A 281 -4.79 10.94 -11.67
N ARG A 282 -4.83 11.73 -12.75
CA ARG A 282 -5.11 13.17 -12.74
C ARG A 282 -6.46 13.53 -12.11
N HIS A 283 -7.42 12.60 -12.13
CA HIS A 283 -8.75 12.78 -11.54
C HIS A 283 -8.74 12.89 -10.01
N SER A 284 -7.66 12.49 -9.34
CA SER A 284 -7.51 12.57 -7.89
C SER A 284 -7.13 13.96 -7.35
N PHE A 285 -6.88 14.93 -8.24
CA PHE A 285 -6.30 16.23 -7.91
C PHE A 285 -7.25 17.42 -8.14
N ARG A 286 -7.14 18.46 -7.29
CA ARG A 286 -7.77 19.76 -7.55
C ARG A 286 -6.83 20.64 -8.38
N GLN A 287 -7.32 21.21 -9.47
CA GLN A 287 -6.57 22.16 -10.29
C GLN A 287 -6.38 23.49 -9.52
N ILE A 288 -5.15 24.02 -9.50
CA ILE A 288 -4.80 25.21 -8.68
C ILE A 288 -5.42 26.50 -9.24
N ALA A 289 -5.69 26.57 -10.55
CA ALA A 289 -6.53 27.60 -11.21
C ALA A 289 -6.80 27.24 -12.69
N GLY A 290 -7.93 27.69 -13.26
CA GLY A 290 -8.29 27.50 -14.68
C GLY A 290 -9.53 26.61 -14.90
N ALA A 291 -10.03 26.54 -16.15
CA ALA A 291 -11.16 25.68 -16.50
C ALA A 291 -10.72 24.20 -16.41
N ALA A 292 -11.52 23.36 -15.74
CA ALA A 292 -11.26 21.93 -15.62
C ALA A 292 -11.15 21.29 -17.01
N ARG A 293 -9.98 20.75 -17.36
CA ARG A 293 -9.81 19.93 -18.56
C ARG A 293 -10.17 18.48 -18.23
N ILE A 294 -11.18 17.96 -18.94
CA ILE A 294 -11.61 16.57 -18.82
C ILE A 294 -10.72 15.74 -19.76
N GLY A 295 -9.81 14.94 -19.18
CA GLY A 295 -9.02 13.93 -19.88
C GLY A 295 -7.73 13.59 -19.13
N SER A 296 -7.55 12.32 -18.75
CA SER A 296 -6.25 11.75 -18.42
C SER A 296 -5.63 11.13 -19.66
N ARG A 297 -4.32 11.27 -19.84
CA ARG A 297 -3.63 10.79 -21.07
C ARG A 297 -3.26 9.31 -21.03
N GLY A 298 -3.18 8.70 -19.85
CA GLY A 298 -2.83 7.28 -19.70
C GLY A 298 -1.44 6.95 -20.25
N LEU A 299 -0.47 7.83 -19.99
CA LEU A 299 0.90 7.72 -20.49
C LEU A 299 1.65 6.54 -19.85
N GLN A 300 2.63 5.99 -20.55
CA GLN A 300 3.43 4.86 -20.06
C GLN A 300 4.88 5.29 -19.84
N TRP A 301 5.50 4.76 -18.78
CA TRP A 301 6.90 5.06 -18.44
C TRP A 301 7.86 4.67 -19.56
N GLU A 302 7.57 3.57 -20.26
CA GLU A 302 8.40 3.00 -21.32
C GLU A 302 8.44 3.87 -22.58
N THR A 303 7.38 4.65 -22.83
CA THR A 303 7.21 5.39 -24.09
C THR A 303 7.25 6.90 -23.92
N ASP A 304 6.79 7.41 -22.78
CA ASP A 304 6.48 8.83 -22.61
C ASP A 304 7.36 9.52 -21.57
N ALA A 305 8.15 8.77 -20.78
CA ALA A 305 8.99 9.35 -19.75
C ALA A 305 10.26 10.02 -20.31
N ALA A 306 10.70 11.12 -19.68
CA ALA A 306 11.91 11.83 -20.06
C ALA A 306 13.21 11.01 -19.88
N ALA A 307 13.16 10.00 -19.01
CA ALA A 307 14.25 9.08 -18.70
C ALA A 307 13.65 7.76 -18.15
N PRO A 308 14.40 6.65 -18.18
CA PRO A 308 13.90 5.38 -17.65
C PRO A 308 13.73 5.43 -16.14
N LEU A 309 12.64 4.82 -15.65
CA LEU A 309 12.49 4.45 -14.25
C LEU A 309 13.50 3.34 -13.92
N LYS A 310 14.21 3.48 -12.80
CA LYS A 310 15.27 2.57 -12.35
C LYS A 310 14.97 2.09 -10.93
N THR A 311 14.44 0.88 -10.84
CA THR A 311 14.20 0.16 -9.57
C THR A 311 15.06 -1.11 -9.43
N ASP A 312 15.89 -1.41 -10.44
CA ASP A 312 16.84 -2.52 -10.38
C ASP A 312 17.86 -2.32 -9.26
N ARG A 313 17.98 -3.29 -8.35
CA ARG A 313 18.96 -3.28 -7.26
C ARG A 313 20.38 -2.94 -7.73
N ALA A 314 20.81 -3.51 -8.86
CA ALA A 314 22.16 -3.29 -9.39
C ALA A 314 22.43 -1.83 -9.78
N PHE A 315 21.38 -1.05 -10.07
CA PHE A 315 21.46 0.39 -10.35
C PHE A 315 21.29 1.22 -9.08
N VAL A 316 20.32 0.89 -8.23
CA VAL A 316 19.94 1.73 -7.08
C VAL A 316 20.88 1.55 -5.88
N GLU A 317 21.33 0.32 -5.60
CA GLU A 317 22.17 0.05 -4.42
C GLU A 317 23.48 0.87 -4.42
N PRO A 318 24.24 0.99 -5.52
CA PRO A 318 25.43 1.86 -5.54
C PRO A 318 25.14 3.33 -5.22
N ILE A 319 24.01 3.86 -5.70
CA ILE A 319 23.58 5.25 -5.43
C ILE A 319 23.24 5.41 -3.96
N TYR A 320 22.43 4.50 -3.42
CA TYR A 320 22.08 4.44 -2.00
C TYR A 320 23.34 4.44 -1.12
N ARG A 321 24.31 3.54 -1.40
CA ARG A 321 25.55 3.41 -0.63
C ARG A 321 26.41 4.68 -0.69
N ARG A 322 26.44 5.37 -1.83
CA ARG A 322 27.16 6.65 -1.99
C ARG A 322 26.56 7.74 -1.10
N ILE A 323 25.24 7.84 -1.06
CA ILE A 323 24.51 8.82 -0.22
C ILE A 323 24.64 8.48 1.27
N GLU A 324 24.53 7.20 1.62
CA GLU A 324 24.72 6.69 2.99
C GLU A 324 26.12 6.97 3.51
N ALA A 325 27.16 6.63 2.74
CA ALA A 325 28.56 6.88 3.11
C ALA A 325 28.80 8.38 3.35
N ARG A 326 28.26 9.24 2.48
CA ARG A 326 28.33 10.69 2.64
C ARG A 326 27.66 11.18 3.92
N ALA A 327 26.50 10.62 4.29
CA ALA A 327 25.81 10.97 5.53
C ALA A 327 26.62 10.55 6.77
N ILE A 328 27.28 9.39 6.70
CA ILE A 328 28.18 8.90 7.76
C ILE A 328 29.41 9.80 7.88
N ASP A 329 30.06 10.12 6.77
CA ASP A 329 31.24 11.00 6.74
C ASP A 329 30.92 12.44 7.21
N GLY A 330 29.66 12.86 7.06
CA GLY A 330 29.14 14.13 7.53
C GLY A 330 28.59 14.12 8.96
N ASP A 331 28.78 13.03 9.71
CA ASP A 331 28.27 12.84 11.09
C ASP A 331 26.74 13.07 11.24
N VAL A 332 25.95 12.79 10.18
CA VAL A 332 24.49 12.93 10.21
C VAL A 332 23.91 11.83 11.11
N PRO A 333 23.12 12.15 12.14
CA PRO A 333 22.60 11.17 13.09
C PRO A 333 21.61 10.20 12.43
N MET A 334 21.50 9.00 13.01
CA MET A 334 20.48 8.03 12.62
C MET A 334 19.14 8.39 13.27
N HIS A 335 18.08 8.40 12.46
CA HIS A 335 16.70 8.71 12.86
C HIS A 335 15.84 7.46 13.08
N ALA A 336 16.31 6.27 12.69
CA ALA A 336 15.60 5.00 12.82
C ALA A 336 16.42 3.91 13.51
N VAL A 337 15.75 2.96 14.17
CA VAL A 337 16.37 1.77 14.75
C VAL A 337 16.37 0.66 13.69
N GLU A 338 17.51 -0.02 13.52
CA GLU A 338 17.56 -1.17 12.62
C GLU A 338 16.70 -2.32 13.15
N PRO A 339 15.88 -2.96 12.29
CA PRO A 339 15.02 -4.06 12.72
C PRO A 339 15.84 -5.29 13.10
N VAL A 340 15.41 -5.99 14.14
CA VAL A 340 15.97 -7.29 14.50
C VAL A 340 15.47 -8.33 13.50
N LEU A 341 16.39 -9.07 12.88
CA LEU A 341 16.08 -10.09 11.89
C LEU A 341 16.24 -11.51 12.44
N THR A 342 15.42 -12.44 11.96
CA THR A 342 15.53 -13.88 12.23
C THR A 342 15.47 -14.69 10.95
N GLN A 343 16.09 -15.87 10.95
CA GLN A 343 15.94 -16.86 9.87
C GLN A 343 14.79 -17.86 10.15
N ASP A 344 14.23 -17.82 11.35
CA ASP A 344 13.14 -18.71 11.73
C ASP A 344 11.82 -18.22 11.12
N ALA A 345 11.25 -19.04 10.23
CA ALA A 345 9.96 -18.79 9.61
C ALA A 345 8.78 -19.03 10.57
N ASP A 346 8.96 -19.68 11.73
CA ASP A 346 7.87 -20.24 12.55
C ASP A 346 6.86 -20.99 11.69
N LEU A 347 7.36 -21.82 10.77
CA LEU A 347 6.54 -22.53 9.80
C LEU A 347 5.69 -23.59 10.52
N HIS A 348 4.37 -23.48 10.40
CA HIS A 348 3.43 -24.43 10.95
C HIS A 348 2.17 -24.54 10.08
N LEU A 349 1.36 -25.57 10.35
CA LEU A 349 0.05 -25.70 9.73
C LEU A 349 -1.05 -25.35 10.72
N VAL A 350 -2.15 -24.81 10.22
CA VAL A 350 -3.40 -24.62 10.97
C VAL A 350 -4.52 -25.34 10.22
N THR A 351 -5.20 -26.27 10.86
CA THR A 351 -6.33 -27.01 10.28
C THR A 351 -7.60 -26.14 10.21
N GLU A 352 -8.65 -26.62 9.52
CA GLU A 352 -9.94 -25.91 9.44
C GLU A 352 -10.63 -25.64 10.80
N ASN A 353 -10.27 -26.39 11.85
CA ASN A 353 -10.77 -26.18 13.21
C ASN A 353 -9.82 -25.35 14.10
N GLY A 354 -8.75 -24.77 13.53
CA GLY A 354 -7.79 -23.93 14.26
C GLY A 354 -6.71 -24.67 15.02
N GLN A 355 -6.60 -26.00 14.87
CA GLN A 355 -5.51 -26.77 15.51
C GLN A 355 -4.17 -26.48 14.84
N ILE A 356 -3.17 -26.12 15.65
CA ILE A 356 -1.79 -25.89 15.20
C ILE A 356 -1.05 -27.22 15.11
N ILE A 357 -0.43 -27.48 13.97
CA ILE A 357 0.44 -28.63 13.71
C ILE A 357 1.85 -28.11 13.48
N ARG A 358 2.76 -28.47 14.38
CA ARG A 358 4.18 -28.12 14.27
C ARG A 358 4.92 -29.10 13.37
N GLU A 359 6.03 -28.64 12.82
CA GLU A 359 6.94 -29.50 12.08
C GLU A 359 7.40 -30.69 12.92
N SER A 360 7.51 -31.85 12.28
CA SER A 360 7.88 -33.10 12.92
C SER A 360 9.29 -33.55 12.55
N ARG A 361 9.77 -33.17 11.36
CA ARG A 361 11.13 -33.40 10.88
C ARG A 361 11.41 -32.53 9.65
N GLN A 362 12.68 -32.24 9.42
CA GLN A 362 13.19 -31.68 8.17
C GLN A 362 14.23 -32.65 7.57
N VAL A 363 14.09 -33.00 6.29
CA VAL A 363 14.99 -33.93 5.58
C VAL A 363 15.09 -33.50 4.11
N ASP A 364 16.30 -33.35 3.57
CA ASP A 364 16.57 -33.07 2.16
C ASP A 364 15.76 -31.89 1.56
N GLY A 365 15.60 -30.81 2.33
CA GLY A 365 14.82 -29.62 1.92
C GLY A 365 13.30 -29.76 2.05
N TYR A 366 12.80 -30.89 2.56
CA TYR A 366 11.39 -31.08 2.88
C TYR A 366 11.13 -30.93 4.38
N THR A 367 10.11 -30.15 4.70
CA THR A 367 9.55 -30.02 6.04
C THR A 367 8.30 -30.88 6.14
N ALA A 368 8.22 -31.73 7.16
CA ALA A 368 7.14 -32.69 7.30
C ALA A 368 6.26 -32.47 8.54
N PHE A 369 4.96 -32.68 8.37
CA PHE A 369 3.91 -32.46 9.36
C PHE A 369 3.06 -33.72 9.51
N ARG A 370 2.77 -34.12 10.75
CA ARG A 370 1.85 -35.23 11.05
C ARG A 370 0.43 -34.68 11.14
N LEU A 371 -0.45 -35.17 10.27
CA LEU A 371 -1.83 -34.69 10.18
C LEU A 371 -2.76 -35.57 11.04
N PRO A 372 -3.68 -34.97 11.80
CA PRO A 372 -4.81 -35.69 12.39
C PRO A 372 -5.69 -36.35 11.32
N SER A 373 -6.44 -37.38 11.69
CA SER A 373 -7.44 -37.97 10.81
C SER A 373 -8.60 -37.02 10.55
N GLY A 374 -9.14 -37.03 9.34
CA GLY A 374 -10.33 -36.26 8.97
C GLY A 374 -10.04 -34.83 8.49
N VAL A 375 -8.77 -34.41 8.46
CA VAL A 375 -8.39 -33.10 7.93
C VAL A 375 -8.50 -33.11 6.41
N LYS A 376 -9.14 -32.07 5.86
CA LYS A 376 -9.35 -31.88 4.41
C LYS A 376 -8.55 -30.73 3.84
N SER A 377 -8.20 -29.78 4.70
CA SER A 377 -7.43 -28.61 4.31
C SER A 377 -6.58 -28.09 5.46
N VAL A 378 -5.54 -27.36 5.10
CA VAL A 378 -4.68 -26.66 6.06
C VAL A 378 -4.35 -25.27 5.55
N ARG A 379 -4.03 -24.38 6.48
CA ARG A 379 -3.30 -23.14 6.25
C ARG A 379 -1.83 -23.38 6.54
N ILE A 380 -0.96 -22.99 5.61
CA ILE A 380 0.49 -22.94 5.77
C ILE A 380 0.80 -21.55 6.32
N VAL A 381 1.19 -21.50 7.59
CA VAL A 381 1.44 -20.25 8.31
C VAL A 381 2.93 -20.08 8.54
N SER A 382 3.43 -18.88 8.28
CA SER A 382 4.81 -18.49 8.56
C SER A 382 4.89 -17.00 8.89
N ARG A 383 5.99 -16.58 9.50
CA ARG A 383 6.42 -15.19 9.48
C ARG A 383 6.54 -14.70 8.05
N THR A 384 6.42 -13.40 7.89
CA THR A 384 6.54 -12.71 6.61
C THR A 384 7.43 -11.49 6.74
N SER A 385 7.99 -11.10 5.61
CA SER A 385 8.76 -9.87 5.48
C SER A 385 8.78 -9.43 4.03
N ARG A 386 8.95 -8.13 3.80
CA ARG A 386 9.16 -7.59 2.47
C ARG A 386 10.66 -7.64 2.14
N PRO A 387 11.09 -8.07 0.94
CA PRO A 387 12.49 -7.98 0.55
C PRO A 387 13.09 -6.56 0.72
N SER A 388 12.32 -5.52 0.41
CA SER A 388 12.66 -4.11 0.67
C SER A 388 12.98 -3.80 2.14
N ASP A 389 12.39 -4.55 3.06
CA ASP A 389 12.50 -4.34 4.50
C ASP A 389 13.70 -5.07 5.14
N VAL A 390 14.21 -6.12 4.50
CA VAL A 390 15.19 -7.03 5.12
C VAL A 390 16.47 -7.20 4.31
N MET A 391 16.43 -6.93 3.00
CA MET A 391 17.63 -6.86 2.15
C MET A 391 18.15 -5.42 2.02
N GLY A 392 17.27 -4.44 2.20
CA GLY A 392 17.54 -3.00 2.12
C GLY A 392 16.53 -2.28 1.22
N VAL A 393 16.27 -1.01 1.52
CA VAL A 393 15.25 -0.20 0.82
C VAL A 393 15.50 -0.02 -0.69
N PHE A 394 16.75 -0.25 -1.13
CA PHE A 394 17.14 -0.25 -2.54
C PHE A 394 16.65 -1.49 -3.33
N VAL A 395 15.86 -2.37 -2.69
CA VAL A 395 15.11 -3.46 -3.31
C VAL A 395 13.65 -3.05 -3.44
N ASP A 396 13.08 -3.15 -4.64
CA ASP A 396 11.71 -2.71 -4.93
C ASP A 396 10.63 -3.75 -4.65
N ASP A 397 11.01 -5.01 -4.42
CA ASP A 397 10.03 -6.04 -4.08
C ASP A 397 9.46 -5.77 -2.67
N ARG A 398 8.25 -5.22 -2.65
CA ARG A 398 7.46 -4.88 -1.46
C ARG A 398 6.46 -5.98 -1.08
N ARG A 399 6.49 -7.14 -1.74
CA ARG A 399 5.55 -8.22 -1.39
C ARG A 399 5.86 -8.77 -0.01
N SER A 400 4.84 -9.01 0.79
CA SER A 400 4.98 -9.77 2.04
C SER A 400 5.20 -11.24 1.72
N LEU A 401 6.45 -11.69 1.81
CA LEU A 401 6.84 -13.06 1.45
C LEU A 401 7.03 -13.92 2.71
N GLY A 402 6.32 -15.05 2.76
CA GLY A 402 6.48 -16.08 3.78
C GLY A 402 7.58 -17.08 3.41
N VAL A 403 7.20 -18.19 2.81
CA VAL A 403 8.12 -19.24 2.34
C VAL A 403 7.84 -19.58 0.87
N ALA A 404 8.89 -19.85 0.10
CA ALA A 404 8.77 -20.35 -1.27
C ALA A 404 8.59 -21.86 -1.22
N ILE A 405 7.42 -22.34 -1.64
CA ILE A 405 7.10 -23.76 -1.63
C ILE A 405 7.25 -24.34 -3.03
N GLY A 406 8.05 -25.40 -3.14
CA GLY A 406 8.22 -26.23 -4.33
C GLY A 406 7.22 -27.38 -4.35
N GLU A 407 7.69 -28.62 -4.34
CA GLU A 407 6.80 -29.79 -4.31
C GLU A 407 6.06 -29.97 -2.96
N ILE A 408 4.79 -30.37 -3.03
CA ILE A 408 4.00 -30.79 -1.86
C ILE A 408 3.56 -32.25 -2.05
N LYS A 409 3.83 -33.09 -1.05
CA LYS A 409 3.50 -34.53 -1.03
C LYS A 409 2.71 -34.86 0.22
N LEU A 410 1.51 -35.40 0.05
CA LEU A 410 0.71 -36.00 1.11
C LEU A 410 0.93 -37.51 1.10
N PHE A 411 1.33 -38.08 2.23
CA PHE A 411 1.43 -39.52 2.44
C PHE A 411 0.30 -39.97 3.35
N ASP A 412 -0.65 -40.74 2.83
CA ASP A 412 -1.71 -41.34 3.65
C ASP A 412 -1.62 -42.85 3.56
N SER A 413 -1.47 -43.50 4.72
CA SER A 413 -1.42 -44.96 4.82
C SER A 413 -0.34 -45.59 3.92
N GLY A 414 0.77 -44.85 3.74
CA GLY A 414 1.91 -45.22 2.90
C GLY A 414 1.78 -44.90 1.41
N LYS A 415 0.64 -44.37 0.95
CA LYS A 415 0.44 -43.95 -0.45
C LYS A 415 0.78 -42.46 -0.62
N PRO A 416 1.67 -42.11 -1.58
CA PRO A 416 1.97 -40.72 -1.89
C PRO A 416 0.95 -40.11 -2.85
N TYR A 417 0.55 -38.88 -2.55
CA TYR A 417 -0.28 -37.99 -3.36
C TYR A 417 0.52 -36.70 -3.57
N VAL A 418 0.67 -36.26 -4.80
CA VAL A 418 1.33 -34.97 -5.11
C VAL A 418 0.24 -33.91 -5.21
N LEU A 419 0.37 -32.85 -4.42
CA LEU A 419 -0.55 -31.71 -4.45
C LEU A 419 0.08 -30.61 -5.29
N THR A 420 -0.64 -30.16 -6.32
CA THR A 420 -0.13 -29.16 -7.28
C THR A 420 -0.99 -27.92 -7.38
N SER A 421 -2.08 -27.80 -6.60
CA SER A 421 -3.00 -26.67 -6.65
C SER A 421 -2.28 -25.32 -6.54
N HIS A 422 -1.27 -25.21 -5.66
CA HIS A 422 -0.46 -23.99 -5.54
C HIS A 422 0.33 -23.64 -6.81
N LEU A 423 0.72 -24.63 -7.62
CA LEU A 423 1.44 -24.43 -8.88
C LEU A 423 0.50 -24.32 -10.09
N THR A 424 -0.74 -24.80 -10.01
CA THR A 424 -1.66 -24.85 -11.15
C THR A 424 -2.73 -23.76 -11.11
N GLU A 425 -3.26 -23.43 -9.93
CA GLU A 425 -4.32 -22.45 -9.78
C GLU A 425 -3.79 -21.01 -9.87
N THR A 426 -4.51 -20.13 -10.57
CA THR A 426 -4.10 -18.73 -10.74
C THR A 426 -4.34 -17.92 -9.48
N GLU A 427 -5.53 -18.02 -8.90
CA GLU A 427 -5.93 -17.32 -7.68
C GLU A 427 -6.10 -18.34 -6.57
N LEU A 428 -5.26 -18.24 -5.54
CA LEU A 428 -5.31 -19.14 -4.40
C LEU A 428 -5.07 -18.33 -3.12
N SER A 429 -5.99 -18.43 -2.16
CA SER A 429 -5.95 -17.65 -0.92
C SER A 429 -4.63 -17.88 -0.18
N GLY A 430 -3.93 -16.80 0.15
CA GLY A 430 -2.70 -16.86 0.92
C GLY A 430 -1.42 -17.12 0.10
N TRP A 431 -1.51 -17.08 -1.23
CA TRP A 431 -0.38 -17.29 -2.14
C TRP A 431 -0.14 -16.08 -3.03
N GLN A 432 1.14 -15.76 -3.24
CA GLN A 432 1.57 -14.66 -4.11
C GLN A 432 1.26 -14.96 -5.59
N CYS A 433 1.28 -13.93 -6.44
CA CYS A 433 1.20 -14.12 -7.89
C CYS A 433 2.33 -15.04 -8.39
N ARG A 434 2.03 -15.87 -9.39
CA ARG A 434 3.02 -16.83 -9.94
C ARG A 434 4.13 -16.07 -10.66
N ASP A 435 5.33 -16.12 -10.09
CA ASP A 435 6.52 -15.40 -10.54
C ASP A 435 7.64 -16.32 -11.05
N ALA A 436 7.58 -17.63 -10.77
CA ALA A 436 8.57 -18.62 -11.21
C ALA A 436 7.96 -19.97 -11.61
N GLU A 437 8.66 -20.72 -12.46
CA GLU A 437 8.33 -22.11 -12.76
C GLU A 437 8.77 -23.03 -11.60
N GLY A 438 7.82 -23.79 -11.05
CA GLY A 438 8.11 -24.85 -10.08
C GLY A 438 8.10 -24.45 -8.59
N ALA A 439 7.83 -23.19 -8.27
CA ALA A 439 7.67 -22.72 -6.89
C ALA A 439 6.62 -21.61 -6.79
N ARG A 440 6.06 -21.41 -5.60
CA ARG A 440 5.22 -20.25 -5.31
C ARG A 440 5.43 -19.76 -3.88
N TRP A 441 5.56 -18.45 -3.71
CA TRP A 441 5.65 -17.83 -2.40
C TRP A 441 4.30 -17.80 -1.70
N THR A 442 4.28 -18.10 -0.41
CA THR A 442 3.15 -17.81 0.48
C THR A 442 3.16 -16.34 0.89
N ASP A 443 2.00 -15.80 1.27
CA ASP A 443 1.86 -14.46 1.88
C ASP A 443 1.87 -14.48 3.42
N GLY A 444 2.19 -15.63 4.01
CA GLY A 444 2.13 -15.90 5.45
C GLY A 444 0.95 -16.73 5.92
N ASN A 445 -0.09 -16.93 5.09
CA ASN A 445 -1.27 -17.72 5.48
C ASN A 445 -1.92 -18.49 4.29
N ALA A 446 -1.09 -19.30 3.62
CA ALA A 446 -1.43 -20.02 2.39
C ALA A 446 -2.44 -21.14 2.59
N PHE A 447 -3.55 -21.12 1.85
CA PHE A 447 -4.53 -22.21 1.83
C PHE A 447 -4.02 -23.40 1.00
N LEU A 448 -4.13 -24.60 1.55
CA LEU A 448 -3.84 -25.85 0.86
C LEU A 448 -5.01 -26.82 1.06
N SER A 449 -5.68 -27.16 -0.04
CA SER A 449 -6.70 -28.22 -0.08
C SER A 449 -6.05 -29.57 -0.33
N PHE A 450 -6.58 -30.62 0.30
CA PHE A 450 -6.26 -32.01 -0.03
C PHE A 450 -7.25 -32.60 -1.06
N GLU A 451 -8.02 -31.72 -1.74
CA GLU A 451 -8.97 -32.07 -2.79
C GLU A 451 -10.05 -33.06 -2.29
N GLU A 452 -10.24 -34.19 -2.95
CA GLU A 452 -11.17 -35.24 -2.55
C GLU A 452 -10.59 -36.17 -1.44
N HIS A 453 -9.35 -35.94 -1.00
CA HIS A 453 -8.67 -36.81 -0.03
C HIS A 453 -8.84 -36.32 1.41
N GLU A 454 -9.72 -37.01 2.14
CA GLU A 454 -9.80 -36.89 3.60
C GLU A 454 -8.74 -37.78 4.25
N THR A 455 -7.93 -37.19 5.13
CA THR A 455 -6.77 -37.87 5.73
C THR A 455 -7.16 -39.03 6.65
N GLY A 456 -6.51 -40.18 6.46
CA GLY A 456 -6.62 -41.35 7.34
C GLY A 456 -5.90 -41.20 8.69
N ALA A 457 -5.86 -42.29 9.47
CA ALA A 457 -5.27 -42.30 10.81
C ALA A 457 -3.75 -42.03 10.85
N PHE A 458 -3.05 -42.19 9.73
CA PHE A 458 -1.60 -42.01 9.61
C PHE A 458 -1.28 -41.21 8.36
N ALA A 459 -1.64 -39.93 8.35
CA ALA A 459 -1.34 -38.99 7.28
C ALA A 459 -0.14 -38.10 7.64
N GLN A 460 0.72 -37.86 6.65
CA GLN A 460 1.89 -36.99 6.77
C GLN A 460 2.00 -36.09 5.54
N LEU A 461 2.05 -34.78 5.75
CA LEU A 461 2.35 -33.81 4.70
C LEU A 461 3.87 -33.59 4.67
N ALA A 462 4.47 -33.51 3.48
CA ALA A 462 5.84 -33.09 3.27
C ALA A 462 5.86 -31.97 2.23
N MET A 463 6.48 -30.85 2.55
CA MET A 463 6.55 -29.67 1.69
C MET A 463 8.00 -29.28 1.46
N GLN A 464 8.38 -29.09 0.21
CA GLN A 464 9.72 -28.60 -0.14
C GLN A 464 9.78 -27.10 0.08
N VAL A 465 10.62 -26.66 1.02
CA VAL A 465 10.84 -25.23 1.29
C VAL A 465 12.12 -24.81 0.56
N LEU A 466 11.96 -24.02 -0.49
CA LEU A 466 13.06 -23.63 -1.40
C LEU A 466 13.76 -22.35 -0.94
N ALA A 467 13.02 -21.44 -0.30
CA ALA A 467 13.52 -20.19 0.24
C ALA A 467 12.60 -19.68 1.34
N GLY A 468 13.14 -18.82 2.19
CA GLY A 468 12.44 -18.14 3.26
C GLY A 468 13.39 -17.18 3.97
N GLY A 469 12.84 -16.15 4.58
CA GLY A 469 13.56 -15.18 5.39
C GLY A 469 14.62 -14.35 4.65
N PRO A 470 15.39 -13.52 5.37
CA PRO A 470 15.22 -13.21 6.80
C PRO A 470 13.89 -12.50 7.09
N TYR A 471 13.33 -12.70 8.28
CA TYR A 471 12.08 -12.10 8.74
C TYR A 471 12.35 -11.03 9.80
N ARG A 472 11.53 -9.97 9.83
CA ARG A 472 11.56 -8.99 10.92
C ARG A 472 10.90 -9.60 12.16
N LEU A 473 11.57 -9.49 13.31
CA LEU A 473 10.94 -9.72 14.60
C LEU A 473 10.31 -8.40 15.05
N ALA A 474 9.02 -8.44 15.39
CA ALA A 474 8.39 -7.32 16.07
C ALA A 474 9.09 -7.11 17.43
N ASP A 475 9.30 -5.86 17.82
CA ASP A 475 9.69 -5.54 19.19
C ASP A 475 8.66 -6.16 20.13
N ALA A 476 9.13 -6.90 21.15
CA ALA A 476 8.29 -7.67 22.08
C ALA A 476 7.35 -6.82 22.96
N ALA A 477 7.11 -5.55 22.62
CA ALA A 477 6.34 -4.59 23.42
C ALA A 477 4.83 -4.59 23.13
N GLY A 478 4.34 -5.30 22.12
CA GLY A 478 2.92 -5.22 21.71
C GLY A 478 2.03 -6.43 22.06
N ALA A 479 2.58 -7.53 22.58
CA ALA A 479 1.84 -8.79 22.73
C ALA A 479 1.18 -8.99 24.11
N ASP A 480 1.57 -8.21 25.13
CA ASP A 480 1.14 -8.44 26.52
C ASP A 480 -0.09 -7.61 26.95
N GLU A 481 -0.58 -6.66 26.14
CA GLU A 481 -1.75 -5.82 26.53
C GLU A 481 -3.12 -6.41 26.13
N VAL A 482 -3.18 -7.51 25.39
CA VAL A 482 -4.47 -8.08 24.90
C VAL A 482 -5.05 -9.16 25.83
N GLN A 483 -4.36 -9.53 26.94
CA GLN A 483 -4.88 -10.53 27.89
C GLN A 483 -5.58 -9.97 29.14
N SER A 484 -5.80 -8.66 29.24
CA SER A 484 -6.61 -8.12 30.33
C SER A 484 -7.45 -6.90 29.92
N ALA A 485 -8.62 -7.14 29.33
CA ALA A 485 -9.77 -6.24 29.38
C ALA A 485 -11.07 -7.03 29.27
#